data_AF-W1YDG6-F1
#
_entry.id   AF-W1YDG6-F1
#
_cell.length_a   1.000
_cell.length_b   1.000
_cell.length_c   1.000
_cell.angle_alpha   90.00
_cell.angle_beta   90.00
_cell.angle_gamma   90.00
#
_symmetry.space_group_name_H-M   'P 1'
#
loop_
_entity.id
_entity.type
_entity.pdbx_description
1 polymer ?
#
loop_
_entity_poly.entity_id
_entity_poly.type
_entity_poly.pdbx_seq_one_letter_code
_entity_poly.pdbx_strand_id
1 'polypeptide(L)'
;ARDLAMIAAYGMKYQMFRDKVANDYYKVPYQNRAPETIRTTNHFIRNKYPGANGLKTGFTNAAGECLIASATRKGHTMIVVMLNDDNRWEEAVQFLDYGFKLRGVI
;
A
#
# COMPACT_ATOMS: atom_id res chain seq x y z
N ALA A 1 14.85 3.63 -0.21
CA ALA A 1 13.66 3.36 -1.06
C ALA A 1 13.78 2.04 -1.84
N ARG A 2 14.87 1.86 -2.60
CA ARG A 2 15.10 0.66 -3.45
C ARG A 2 14.89 -0.68 -2.74
N ASP A 3 15.48 -0.87 -1.56
CA ASP A 3 15.39 -2.17 -0.85
C ASP A 3 13.98 -2.49 -0.39
N LEU A 4 13.24 -1.49 0.09
CA LEU A 4 11.82 -1.65 0.43
C LEU A 4 10.97 -1.99 -0.80
N ALA A 5 11.30 -1.43 -1.97
CA ALA A 5 10.64 -1.82 -3.22
C ALA A 5 10.92 -3.28 -3.58
N MET A 6 12.15 -3.78 -3.38
CA MET A 6 12.49 -5.18 -3.60
C MET A 6 11.77 -6.11 -2.62
N ILE A 7 11.72 -5.77 -1.33
CA ILE A 7 10.99 -6.53 -0.30
C ILE A 7 9.49 -6.56 -0.63
N ALA A 8 8.91 -5.40 -0.97
CA ALA A 8 7.51 -5.31 -1.35
C ALA A 8 7.21 -6.15 -2.59
N ALA A 9 8.01 -6.03 -3.64
CA ALA A 9 7.85 -6.81 -4.87
C ALA A 9 7.98 -8.32 -4.59
N TYR A 10 8.89 -8.73 -3.71
CA TYR A 10 9.02 -10.13 -3.29
C TYR A 10 7.79 -10.60 -2.51
N GLY A 11 7.33 -9.83 -1.51
CA GLY A 11 6.14 -10.15 -0.72
C GLY A 11 4.89 -10.29 -1.60
N MET A 12 4.72 -9.42 -2.59
CA MET A 12 3.59 -9.46 -3.54
C MET A 12 3.54 -10.73 -4.40
N LYS A 13 4.55 -11.60 -4.38
CA LYS A 13 4.50 -12.93 -5.02
C LYS A 13 3.60 -13.92 -4.26
N TYR A 14 3.41 -13.73 -2.95
CA TYR A 14 2.66 -14.65 -2.10
C TYR A 14 1.19 -14.24 -1.98
N GLN A 15 0.26 -15.16 -2.28
CA GLN A 15 -1.18 -14.89 -2.21
C GLN A 15 -1.61 -14.42 -0.81
N MET A 16 -1.18 -15.15 0.23
CA MET A 16 -1.46 -14.77 1.62
C MET A 16 -1.01 -13.34 1.93
N PHE A 17 0.15 -12.90 1.43
CA PHE A 17 0.63 -11.54 1.67
C PHE A 17 -0.27 -10.52 0.98
N ARG A 18 -0.60 -10.74 -0.32
CA ARG A 18 -1.54 -9.90 -1.08
C ARG A 18 -2.88 -9.76 -0.37
N ASP A 19 -3.43 -10.88 0.10
CA ASP A 19 -4.72 -10.91 0.79
C ASP A 19 -4.69 -10.08 2.07
N LYS A 20 -3.57 -10.06 2.80
CA LYS A 20 -3.47 -9.30 4.05
C LYS A 20 -3.30 -7.80 3.81
N VAL A 21 -2.44 -7.41 2.87
CA VAL A 21 -2.14 -5.97 2.64
C VAL A 21 -3.24 -5.23 1.89
N ALA A 22 -4.12 -5.94 1.17
CA ALA A 22 -5.23 -5.35 0.43
C ALA A 22 -6.49 -5.09 1.29
N ASN A 23 -6.56 -5.62 2.52
CA ASN A 23 -7.76 -5.48 3.36
C ASN A 23 -7.97 -4.03 3.84
N ASP A 24 -9.18 -3.50 3.66
CA ASP A 24 -9.60 -2.25 4.32
C ASP A 24 -9.75 -2.45 5.83
N TYR A 25 -10.28 -3.60 6.25
CA TYR A 25 -10.43 -3.93 7.65
C TYR A 25 -10.20 -5.42 7.94
N TYR A 26 -9.87 -5.71 9.19
CA TYR A 26 -9.77 -7.07 9.70
C TYR A 26 -10.45 -7.15 11.06
N LYS A 27 -11.33 -8.14 11.23
CA LYS A 27 -11.97 -8.45 12.51
C LYS A 27 -11.06 -9.39 13.29
N VAL A 28 -10.34 -8.83 14.26
CA VAL A 28 -9.42 -9.56 15.12
C VAL A 28 -10.23 -10.38 16.14
N PRO A 29 -10.12 -11.71 16.14
CA PRO A 29 -10.70 -12.52 17.19
C PRO A 29 -9.86 -12.40 18.48
N TYR A 30 -10.53 -12.29 19.62
CA TYR A 30 -9.89 -12.38 20.94
C TYR A 30 -10.51 -13.54 21.72
N GLN A 31 -9.70 -14.19 22.55
CA GLN A 31 -10.16 -15.29 23.39
C GLN A 31 -10.96 -14.79 24.61
N ASN A 32 -10.55 -13.65 25.19
CA ASN A 32 -11.07 -13.16 26.47
C ASN A 32 -11.89 -11.86 26.35
N ARG A 33 -12.24 -11.44 25.13
CA ARG A 33 -13.08 -10.26 24.89
C ARG A 33 -13.76 -10.34 23.53
N ALA A 34 -14.72 -9.44 23.29
CA ALA A 34 -15.37 -9.32 21.99
C ALA A 34 -14.35 -9.05 20.87
N PRO A 35 -14.57 -9.59 19.66
CA PRO A 35 -13.74 -9.27 18.50
C PRO A 35 -13.71 -7.77 18.20
N GLU A 36 -12.57 -7.28 17.75
CA GLU A 36 -12.36 -5.87 17.41
C GLU A 36 -12.09 -5.71 15.92
N THR A 37 -12.66 -4.68 15.29
CA THR A 37 -12.38 -4.37 13.89
C THR A 37 -11.28 -3.33 13.80
N ILE A 38 -10.16 -3.69 13.18
CA ILE A 38 -9.05 -2.79 12.89
C ILE A 38 -9.12 -2.39 11.42
N ARG A 39 -9.00 -1.09 11.12
CA ARG A 39 -8.91 -0.58 9.74
C ARG A 39 -7.47 -0.30 9.34
N THR A 40 -7.20 -0.45 8.05
CA THR A 40 -5.92 -0.05 7.46
C THR A 40 -5.73 1.46 7.56
N THR A 41 -4.49 1.87 7.83
CA THR A 41 -4.09 3.28 7.75
C THR A 41 -3.71 3.70 6.33
N ASN A 42 -3.71 2.76 5.36
CA ASN A 42 -3.40 3.07 3.98
C ASN A 42 -4.58 3.75 3.28
N HIS A 43 -4.43 5.04 2.96
CA HIS A 43 -5.47 5.83 2.31
C HIS A 43 -5.79 5.37 0.88
N PHE A 44 -4.86 4.71 0.18
CA PHE A 44 -5.12 4.18 -1.17
C PHE A 44 -6.22 3.11 -1.14
N ILE A 45 -6.22 2.24 -0.12
CA ILE A 45 -7.26 1.23 0.07
C ILE A 45 -8.57 1.88 0.53
N ARG A 46 -8.51 2.74 1.55
CA ARG A 46 -9.70 3.40 2.12
C ARG A 46 -10.42 4.30 1.12
N ASN A 47 -9.67 5.05 0.33
CA ASN A 47 -10.20 6.02 -0.63
C ASN A 47 -10.41 5.40 -2.03
N LYS A 48 -10.18 4.08 -2.17
CA LYS A 48 -10.40 3.31 -3.40
C LYS A 48 -9.65 3.89 -4.61
N TYR A 49 -8.37 4.19 -4.46
CA TYR A 49 -7.53 4.53 -5.61
C TYR A 49 -7.61 3.41 -6.66
N PRO A 50 -7.83 3.71 -7.96
CA PRO A 50 -8.08 2.69 -8.96
C PRO A 50 -6.97 1.64 -9.05
N GLY A 51 -7.33 0.39 -8.75
CA GLY A 51 -6.43 -0.76 -8.73
C GLY A 51 -5.63 -0.94 -7.43
N ALA A 52 -5.83 -0.11 -6.40
CA ALA A 52 -5.09 -0.20 -5.14
C ALA A 52 -5.22 -1.59 -4.49
N ASN A 53 -4.09 -2.14 -4.06
CA ASN A 53 -4.02 -3.49 -3.49
C ASN A 53 -2.93 -3.67 -2.42
N GLY A 54 -2.47 -2.59 -1.80
CA GLY A 54 -1.48 -2.59 -0.71
C GLY A 54 -0.79 -1.22 -0.60
N LEU A 55 0.24 -1.04 0.22
CA LEU A 55 0.92 -1.98 1.11
C LEU A 55 0.88 -1.45 2.55
N LYS A 56 1.80 -0.54 2.92
CA LYS A 56 1.99 -0.16 4.32
C LYS A 56 2.49 1.27 4.50
N THR A 57 1.94 1.93 5.53
CA THR A 57 2.37 3.23 6.07
C THR A 57 3.47 3.08 7.12
N GLY A 58 4.26 4.13 7.36
CA GLY A 58 5.21 4.18 8.47
C GLY A 58 5.44 5.61 8.93
N PHE A 59 5.68 5.78 10.23
CA PHE A 59 6.03 7.06 10.83
C PHE A 59 6.87 6.84 12.09
N THR A 60 7.93 7.63 12.23
CA THR A 60 8.57 7.93 13.52
C THR A 60 9.11 9.36 13.46
N ASN A 61 9.41 9.98 14.60
CA ASN A 61 9.97 11.34 14.63
C ASN A 61 11.28 11.47 13.82
N ALA A 62 12.09 10.41 13.74
CA ALA A 62 13.38 10.44 13.03
C ALA A 62 13.24 10.06 11.54
N ALA A 63 12.28 9.20 11.19
CA ALA A 63 12.07 8.74 9.82
C ALA A 63 11.12 9.62 9.01
N GLY A 64 10.32 10.45 9.69
CA GLY A 64 9.23 11.19 9.10
C GLY A 64 8.16 10.28 8.47
N GLU A 65 7.40 10.85 7.56
CA GLU A 65 6.24 10.21 6.96
C GLU A 65 6.65 9.29 5.80
N CYS A 66 6.40 7.98 5.93
CA CYS A 66 6.76 6.97 4.94
C CYS A 66 5.52 6.22 4.41
N LEU A 67 5.55 5.82 3.14
CA LEU A 67 4.50 5.03 2.49
C LEU A 67 5.08 4.06 1.47
N ILE A 68 4.62 2.82 1.51
CA ILE A 68 4.72 1.89 0.38
C ILE A 68 3.29 1.64 -0.10
N ALA A 69 3.00 1.98 -1.35
CA ALA A 69 1.69 1.78 -1.96
C ALA A 69 1.82 0.93 -3.22
N SER A 70 0.78 0.15 -3.53
CA SER A 70 0.71 -0.63 -4.76
C SER A 70 -0.66 -0.57 -5.40
N ALA A 71 -0.67 -0.67 -6.72
CA ALA A 71 -1.88 -0.81 -7.50
C ALA A 71 -1.65 -1.75 -8.69
N THR A 72 -2.72 -2.40 -9.15
CA THR A 72 -2.71 -3.23 -10.36
C THR A 72 -3.75 -2.72 -11.36
N ARG A 73 -3.31 -2.42 -12.58
CA ARG A 73 -4.18 -2.06 -13.72
C ARG A 73 -3.82 -2.91 -14.93
N LYS A 74 -4.84 -3.54 -15.55
CA LYS A 74 -4.68 -4.41 -16.74
C LYS A 74 -3.53 -5.42 -16.58
N GLY A 75 -3.47 -6.12 -15.46
CA GLY A 75 -2.43 -7.12 -15.16
C GLY A 75 -1.05 -6.58 -14.78
N HIS A 76 -0.84 -5.26 -14.79
CA HIS A 76 0.42 -4.64 -14.41
C HIS A 76 0.35 -4.14 -12.98
N THR A 77 1.19 -4.66 -12.10
CA THR A 77 1.32 -4.20 -10.72
C THR A 77 2.47 -3.22 -10.61
N MET A 78 2.20 -2.04 -10.02
CA MET A 78 3.20 -1.05 -9.71
C MET A 78 3.30 -0.83 -8.20
N ILE A 79 4.50 -0.54 -7.73
CA ILE A 79 4.82 -0.26 -6.33
C ILE A 79 5.57 1.08 -6.30
N VAL A 80 5.16 1.96 -5.40
CA VAL A 80 5.84 3.22 -5.10
C VAL A 80 6.26 3.23 -3.64
N VAL A 81 7.45 3.77 -3.37
CA VAL A 81 8.03 3.89 -2.02
C VAL A 81 8.39 5.34 -1.76
N MET A 82 7.68 5.97 -0.84
CA MET A 82 7.91 7.34 -0.35
C MET A 82 8.55 7.26 1.04
N LEU A 83 9.64 8.00 1.26
CA LEU A 83 10.37 8.04 2.53
C LEU A 83 10.58 9.48 2.94
N ASN A 84 10.26 9.80 4.20
CA ASN A 84 10.34 11.15 4.76
C ASN A 84 9.67 12.20 3.86
N ASP A 85 8.41 11.94 3.50
CA ASP A 85 7.62 12.75 2.59
C ASP A 85 6.24 13.04 3.18
N ASP A 86 6.01 14.32 3.50
CA ASP A 86 4.77 14.81 4.07
C ASP A 86 3.62 14.82 3.05
N ASN A 87 3.93 14.85 1.75
CA ASN A 87 2.97 14.84 0.63
C ASN A 87 2.83 13.45 -0.01
N ARG A 88 3.31 12.39 0.67
CA ARG A 88 3.36 11.01 0.15
C ARG A 88 2.05 10.48 -0.42
N TRP A 89 0.89 10.99 0.00
CA TRP A 89 -0.39 10.50 -0.50
C TRP A 89 -0.66 11.03 -1.91
N GLU A 90 -0.47 12.33 -2.10
CA GLU A 90 -0.64 13.03 -3.36
C GLU A 90 0.46 12.66 -4.36
N GLU A 91 1.72 12.63 -3.93
CA GLU A 91 2.85 12.30 -4.80
C GLU A 91 2.83 10.83 -5.24
N ALA A 92 2.46 9.90 -4.36
CA ALA A 92 2.34 8.48 -4.73
C ALA A 92 1.30 8.26 -5.84
N VAL A 93 0.20 9.03 -5.86
CA VAL A 93 -0.78 9.00 -6.96
C VAL A 93 -0.11 9.43 -8.27
N GLN A 94 0.61 10.55 -8.26
CA GLN A 94 1.29 11.06 -9.44
C GLN A 94 2.31 10.07 -10.01
N PHE A 95 3.13 9.44 -9.14
CA PHE A 95 4.11 8.45 -9.57
C PHE A 95 3.46 7.18 -10.13
N LEU A 96 2.42 6.66 -9.49
CA LEU A 96 1.71 5.48 -9.97
C LEU A 96 1.00 5.75 -11.30
N ASP A 97 0.28 6.87 -11.42
CA ASP A 97 -0.39 7.25 -12.66
C ASP A 97 0.60 7.51 -13.79
N TYR A 98 1.73 8.17 -13.50
CA TYR A 98 2.81 8.34 -14.46
C TYR A 98 3.34 6.98 -14.96
N GLY A 99 3.61 6.05 -14.03
CA GLY A 99 4.06 4.70 -14.38
C GLY A 99 3.05 3.95 -15.24
N PHE A 100 1.77 3.96 -14.88
CA PHE A 100 0.73 3.30 -15.67
C PHE A 100 0.56 3.93 -17.05
N LYS A 101 0.65 5.26 -17.15
CA LYS A 101 0.63 5.98 -18.43
C LYS A 101 1.78 5.56 -19.33
N LEU A 102 3.01 5.45 -18.80
CA LEU A 102 4.18 4.97 -19.55
C LEU A 102 4.02 3.53 -20.05
N ARG A 103 3.23 2.70 -19.35
CA ARG A 103 2.92 1.32 -19.74
C ARG A 103 1.65 1.20 -20.60
N GLY A 104 0.97 2.29 -20.90
CA GLY A 104 -0.28 2.28 -21.67
C GLY A 104 -1.47 1.63 -20.93
N VAL A 105 -1.41 1.51 -19.60
CA VAL A 105 -2.41 0.80 -18.78
C VAL A 105 -3.14 1.73 -17.81
N ILE A 106 -3.66 2.83 -18.34
CA ILE A 106 -4.58 3.74 -17.64
C ILE A 106 -5.86 3.00 -17.25
#